data_AF-A0A851HG09-F1
#
_entry.id   AF-A0A851HG09-F1
#
_cell.length_a   1.000
_cell.length_b   1.000
_cell.length_c   1.000
_cell.angle_alpha   90.00
_cell.angle_beta   90.00
_cell.angle_gamma   90.00
#
_symmetry.space_group_name_H-M   'P 1'
#
loop_
_entity.id
_entity.type
_entity.pdbx_description
1 polymer ?
#
loop_
_entity_poly.entity_id
_entity_poly.type
_entity_poly.pdbx_seq_one_letter_code
_entity_poly.pdbx_strand_id
1 'polypeptide(L)'
;MFENFLSISKQEQKQNDEQNQIRINNFLQESHLYSKVYLTGLIYSDIKESLFFLDDIPLKVYTFELYYFVFNRGNIIKIVSYGSLADEIYQKYKKNDKVRLGGVLHIKNIIKNLKVTDVYDAFVFLKKISLLPSDFNISK
;
A
#
# COMPACT_ATOMS: atom_id res chain seq x y z
N MET A 1 10.91 -18.80 24.34
CA MET A 1 11.87 -19.44 23.42
C MET A 1 11.32 -19.30 22.02
N PHE A 2 11.92 -18.44 21.19
CA PHE A 2 11.60 -18.31 19.76
C PHE A 2 12.85 -18.72 18.98
N GLU A 3 13.02 -20.02 18.75
CA GLU A 3 14.04 -20.53 17.83
C GLU A 3 13.38 -21.47 16.83
N ASN A 4 13.31 -20.99 15.59
CA ASN A 4 13.35 -21.70 14.30
C ASN A 4 12.56 -20.90 13.26
N PHE A 5 13.09 -19.73 12.89
CA PHE A 5 12.84 -19.26 11.54
C PHE A 5 13.86 -19.98 10.66
N LEU A 6 13.37 -20.94 9.87
CA LEU A 6 14.11 -21.53 8.77
C LEU A 6 14.91 -20.43 8.06
N SER A 7 16.22 -20.66 7.91
CA SER A 7 17.04 -19.93 6.97
C SER A 7 16.55 -20.22 5.56
N ILE A 8 15.49 -19.54 5.13
CA ILE A 8 15.00 -19.58 3.76
C ILE A 8 16.16 -19.11 2.88
N SER A 9 16.51 -19.91 1.88
CA SER A 9 17.57 -19.54 0.95
C SER A 9 17.14 -18.29 0.17
N LYS A 10 18.09 -17.44 -0.26
CA LYS A 10 17.78 -16.26 -1.09
C LYS A 10 16.98 -16.60 -2.36
N GLN A 11 17.09 -17.84 -2.86
CA GLN A 11 16.33 -18.32 -4.01
C GLN A 11 14.87 -18.61 -3.67
N GLU A 12 14.59 -19.24 -2.53
CA GLU A 12 13.22 -19.49 -2.05
C GLU A 12 12.49 -18.19 -1.68
N GLN A 13 13.19 -17.22 -1.10
CA GLN A 13 12.61 -15.91 -0.80
C GLN A 13 12.18 -15.19 -2.07
N LYS A 14 13.02 -15.23 -3.12
CA LYS A 14 12.71 -14.65 -4.43
C LYS A 14 11.52 -15.33 -5.11
N GLN A 15 11.42 -16.66 -5.06
CA GLN A 15 10.27 -17.39 -5.60
C GLN A 15 8.97 -17.07 -4.85
N ASN A 16 9.04 -16.95 -3.52
CA ASN A 16 7.88 -16.54 -2.71
C ASN A 16 7.43 -15.11 -3.05
N ASP A 17 8.36 -14.18 -3.24
CA ASP A 17 8.03 -12.81 -3.65
C ASP A 17 7.37 -12.77 -5.03
N GLU A 18 7.86 -13.56 -5.99
CA GLU A 18 7.27 -13.68 -7.32
C GLU A 18 5.85 -14.28 -7.27
N GLN A 19 5.62 -15.33 -6.47
CA GLN A 19 4.29 -15.91 -6.29
C GLN A 19 3.32 -14.94 -5.59
N ASN A 20 3.78 -14.22 -4.56
CA ASN A 20 2.99 -13.22 -3.87
C ASN A 20 2.60 -12.06 -4.80
N GLN A 21 3.52 -11.65 -5.68
CA GLN A 21 3.25 -10.65 -6.71
C GLN A 21 2.13 -11.10 -7.65
N ILE A 22 2.15 -12.36 -8.11
CA ILE A 22 1.11 -12.94 -8.97
C ILE A 22 -0.24 -12.96 -8.26
N ARG A 23 -0.28 -13.45 -7.01
CA ARG A 23 -1.52 -13.51 -6.22
C ARG A 23 -2.16 -12.15 -6.02
N ILE A 24 -1.37 -11.14 -5.67
CA ILE A 24 -1.88 -9.77 -5.50
C ILE A 24 -2.36 -9.21 -6.83
N ASN A 25 -1.68 -9.47 -7.94
CA ASN A 25 -2.16 -9.05 -9.26
C ASN A 25 -3.50 -9.67 -9.60
N ASN A 26 -3.69 -10.97 -9.31
CA ASN A 26 -4.97 -11.66 -9.54
C ASN A 26 -6.08 -11.09 -8.64
N PHE A 27 -5.82 -10.92 -7.34
CA PHE A 27 -6.76 -10.28 -6.41
C PHE A 27 -7.19 -8.88 -6.88
N LEU A 28 -6.22 -8.09 -7.35
CA LEU A 28 -6.49 -6.76 -7.88
C LEU A 28 -7.36 -6.83 -9.15
N GLN A 29 -7.15 -7.81 -10.03
CA GLN A 29 -7.93 -8.00 -11.25
C GLN A 29 -9.35 -8.53 -10.98
N GLU A 30 -9.53 -9.40 -9.99
CA GLU A 30 -10.82 -10.00 -9.62
C GLU A 30 -11.73 -9.01 -8.88
N SER A 31 -11.16 -8.00 -8.22
CA SER A 31 -11.95 -6.93 -7.61
C SER A 31 -12.63 -6.08 -8.70
N HIS A 32 -13.93 -6.29 -8.95
CA HIS A 32 -14.70 -5.58 -10.00
C HIS A 32 -14.71 -4.03 -9.89
N LEU A 33 -14.06 -3.44 -8.89
CA LEU A 33 -13.71 -2.03 -8.78
C LEU A 33 -12.20 -1.85 -8.49
N TYR A 34 -11.35 -2.08 -9.49
CA TYR A 34 -9.97 -1.61 -9.44
C TYR A 34 -9.81 -0.38 -10.36
N SER A 35 -9.33 0.72 -9.80
CA SER A 35 -8.99 1.92 -10.58
C SER A 35 -7.51 2.23 -10.43
N LYS A 36 -6.82 2.46 -11.56
CA LYS A 36 -5.45 2.95 -11.53
C LYS A 36 -5.47 4.39 -11.04
N VAL A 37 -4.73 4.65 -9.95
CA VAL A 37 -4.65 5.99 -9.36
C VAL A 37 -3.24 6.52 -9.41
N TYR A 38 -3.13 7.82 -9.66
CA TYR A 38 -1.90 8.59 -9.54
C TYR A 38 -2.14 9.69 -8.52
N LEU A 39 -1.43 9.60 -7.40
CA LEU A 39 -1.58 10.56 -6.31
C LEU A 39 -0.27 11.32 -6.12
N THR A 40 -0.40 12.60 -5.84
CA THR A 40 0.70 13.47 -5.41
C THR A 40 0.34 13.95 -4.01
N GLY A 41 1.27 13.82 -3.07
CA GLY A 41 0.98 14.12 -1.67
C GLY A 41 2.20 14.08 -0.77
N LEU A 42 1.91 14.09 0.52
CA LEU A 42 2.89 14.05 1.60
C LEU A 42 2.68 12.76 2.41
N ILE A 43 3.75 12.04 2.70
CA ILE A 43 3.70 10.91 3.63
C ILE A 43 3.34 11.45 5.02
N TYR A 44 2.14 11.13 5.49
CA TYR A 44 1.53 11.70 6.70
C TYR A 44 1.90 10.93 7.97
N SER A 45 2.02 9.60 7.86
CA SER A 45 2.38 8.71 8.97
C SER A 45 3.78 8.12 8.77
N ASP A 46 4.36 7.59 9.85
CA ASP A 46 5.52 6.72 9.74
C ASP A 46 5.18 5.46 8.94
N ILE A 47 6.17 4.91 8.25
CA ILE A 47 6.04 3.67 7.49
C ILE A 47 6.18 2.50 8.46
N LYS A 48 5.15 1.65 8.50
CA LYS A 48 5.07 0.52 9.44
C LYS A 48 4.97 -0.79 8.69
N GLU A 49 5.71 -1.78 9.17
CA GLU A 49 5.52 -3.17 8.78
C GLU A 49 4.19 -3.69 9.35
N SER A 50 3.43 -4.40 8.53
CA SER A 50 2.15 -5.02 8.89
C SER A 50 1.97 -6.31 8.12
N LEU A 51 1.02 -7.14 8.58
CA LEU A 51 0.52 -8.27 7.80
C LEU A 51 -0.74 -7.86 7.04
N PHE A 52 -0.82 -8.25 5.78
CA PHE A 52 -2.02 -8.16 4.95
C PHE A 52 -2.44 -9.59 4.59
N PHE A 53 -3.66 -9.97 4.92
CA PHE A 53 -4.15 -11.32 4.66
C PHE A 53 -4.92 -11.35 3.34
N LEU A 54 -4.42 -12.18 2.42
CA LEU A 54 -5.06 -12.49 1.16
C LEU A 54 -5.41 -13.98 1.16
N ASP A 55 -6.71 -14.33 1.18
CA ASP A 55 -7.20 -15.71 1.27
C ASP A 55 -6.51 -16.51 2.40
N ASP A 56 -6.49 -15.92 3.60
CA ASP A 56 -5.83 -16.45 4.81
C ASP A 56 -4.30 -16.62 4.72
N ILE A 57 -3.67 -16.18 3.63
CA ILE A 57 -2.21 -16.15 3.48
C ILE A 57 -1.69 -14.80 4.01
N PRO A 58 -0.83 -14.79 5.05
CA PRO A 58 -0.20 -13.56 5.53
C PRO A 58 0.86 -13.08 4.54
N LEU A 59 0.70 -11.84 4.08
CA LEU A 59 1.67 -11.14 3.25
C LEU A 59 2.32 -10.05 4.10
N LYS A 60 3.66 -10.06 4.15
CA LYS A 60 4.41 -8.93 4.70
C LYS A 60 4.20 -7.72 3.81
N VAL A 61 3.69 -6.65 4.39
CA VAL A 61 3.45 -5.38 3.71
C VAL A 61 4.00 -4.22 4.53
N TYR A 62 4.28 -3.11 3.85
CA TYR A 62 4.55 -1.84 4.52
C TYR A 62 3.40 -0.89 4.24
N THR A 63 2.95 -0.24 5.30
CA THR A 63 1.79 0.64 5.26
C THR A 63 2.16 2.03 5.75
N PHE A 64 1.56 3.03 5.12
CA PHE A 64 1.64 4.43 5.54
C PHE A 64 0.41 5.18 5.06
N GLU A 65 0.15 6.34 5.63
CA GLU A 65 -0.90 7.24 5.21
C GLU A 65 -0.33 8.33 4.30
N LEU A 66 -0.99 8.56 3.17
CA LEU A 66 -0.69 9.69 2.29
C LEU A 66 -1.73 10.79 2.51
N TYR A 67 -1.26 11.99 2.81
CA TYR A 67 -2.07 13.20 2.73
C TYR A 67 -1.99 13.78 1.31
N TYR A 68 -3.14 13.93 0.64
CA TYR A 68 -3.23 14.38 -0.75
C TYR A 68 -4.39 15.37 -0.95
N PHE A 69 -4.31 16.19 -1.99
CA PHE A 69 -5.35 17.18 -2.29
C PHE A 69 -6.17 16.75 -3.51
N VAL A 70 -7.49 16.86 -3.39
CA VAL A 70 -8.44 16.76 -4.51
C VAL A 70 -9.54 17.80 -4.28
N PHE A 71 -9.90 18.55 -5.33
CA PHE A 71 -10.96 19.57 -5.28
C PHE A 71 -10.83 20.53 -4.09
N ASN A 72 -9.61 21.05 -3.84
CA ASN A 72 -9.29 21.96 -2.73
C ASN A 72 -9.56 21.39 -1.32
N ARG A 73 -9.68 20.07 -1.20
CA ARG A 73 -9.82 19.38 0.09
C ARG A 73 -8.64 18.46 0.32
N GLY A 74 -8.10 18.53 1.52
CA GLY A 74 -7.13 17.56 2.02
C GLY A 74 -7.80 16.24 2.35
N ASN A 75 -7.23 15.15 1.87
CA ASN A 75 -7.71 13.78 2.09
C ASN A 75 -6.56 12.93 2.60
N ILE A 76 -6.87 11.89 3.37
CA ILE A 76 -5.91 10.89 3.83
C ILE A 76 -6.31 9.55 3.23
N ILE A 77 -5.34 8.82 2.67
CA ILE A 77 -5.56 7.46 2.16
C ILE A 77 -4.44 6.53 2.61
N LYS A 78 -4.81 5.30 2.94
CA LYS A 78 -3.85 4.26 3.31
C LYS A 78 -3.17 3.71 2.06
N ILE A 79 -1.84 3.68 2.09
CA ILE A 79 -1.01 3.08 1.05
C ILE A 79 -0.47 1.75 1.58
N VAL A 80 -0.48 0.74 0.70
CA VAL A 80 0.02 -0.60 0.98
C VAL A 80 1.07 -0.93 -0.07
N SER A 81 2.30 -1.19 0.37
CA SER A 81 3.39 -1.70 -0.47
C SER A 81 3.72 -3.15 -0.10
N TYR A 82 4.12 -3.93 -1.09
CA TYR A 82 4.40 -5.36 -0.97
C TYR A 82 5.54 -5.77 -1.90
N GLY A 83 6.11 -6.95 -1.64
CA GLY A 83 7.25 -7.48 -2.40
C GLY A 83 8.49 -6.58 -2.31
N SER A 84 9.33 -6.64 -3.34
CA SER A 84 10.62 -5.93 -3.38
C SER A 84 10.51 -4.40 -3.26
N LEU A 85 9.40 -3.82 -3.72
CA LEU A 85 9.15 -2.38 -3.60
C LEU A 85 8.93 -1.96 -2.13
N ALA A 86 8.45 -2.88 -1.29
CA ALA A 86 8.10 -2.58 0.09
C ALA A 86 9.34 -2.30 0.95
N ASP A 87 10.41 -3.08 0.76
CA ASP A 87 11.68 -2.88 1.46
C ASP A 87 12.40 -1.60 0.99
N GLU A 88 12.38 -1.28 -0.32
CA GLU A 88 12.92 0.01 -0.80
C GLU A 88 12.20 1.17 -0.11
N ILE A 89 10.88 1.07 0.03
CA ILE A 89 10.07 2.14 0.61
C ILE A 89 10.42 2.37 2.07
N TYR A 90 10.52 1.29 2.84
CA TYR A 90 10.87 1.36 4.25
C TYR A 90 12.24 1.98 4.51
N GLN A 91 13.21 1.73 3.62
CA GLN A 91 14.57 2.25 3.77
C GLN A 91 14.73 3.69 3.30
N LYS A 92 14.01 4.10 2.25
CA LYS A 92 14.26 5.34 1.52
C LYS A 92 13.32 6.48 1.87
N TYR A 93 12.09 6.17 2.27
CA TYR A 93 11.04 7.17 2.47
C TYR A 93 10.69 7.32 3.95
N LYS A 94 10.20 8.49 4.33
CA LYS A 94 9.82 8.81 5.70
C LYS A 94 8.66 9.78 5.75
N LYS A 95 8.10 9.93 6.96
CA LYS A 95 7.10 10.95 7.25
C LYS A 95 7.59 12.33 6.81
N ASN A 96 6.68 13.11 6.23
CA ASN A 96 6.86 14.43 5.62
C ASN A 96 7.54 14.43 4.24
N ASP A 97 7.94 13.29 3.69
CA ASP A 97 8.42 13.26 2.31
C ASP A 97 7.28 13.62 1.35
N LYS A 98 7.59 14.49 0.39
CA LYS A 98 6.72 14.81 -0.73
C LYS A 98 6.93 13.76 -1.80
N VAL A 99 5.86 13.09 -2.21
CA VAL A 99 5.93 11.96 -3.13
C VAL A 99 4.87 12.06 -4.21
N ARG A 100 5.22 11.52 -5.37
CA ARG A 100 4.26 11.13 -6.40
C ARG A 100 4.23 9.60 -6.44
N LEU A 101 3.03 9.05 -6.42
CA LEU A 101 2.82 7.61 -6.44
C LEU A 101 1.82 7.18 -7.50
N GLY A 102 1.97 5.93 -7.93
CA GLY A 102 1.04 5.27 -8.84
C GLY A 102 0.71 3.89 -8.27
N GLY A 103 -0.56 3.52 -8.30
CA GLY A 103 -1.02 2.28 -7.73
C GLY A 103 -2.42 1.89 -8.20
N VAL A 104 -2.97 0.91 -7.51
CA VAL A 104 -4.31 0.40 -7.74
C VAL A 104 -5.15 0.69 -6.50
N LEU A 105 -6.19 1.48 -6.66
CA LEU A 105 -7.17 1.73 -5.61
C LEU A 105 -8.04 0.49 -5.45
N HIS A 106 -8.16 0.05 -4.20
CA HIS A 106 -9.05 -1.01 -3.79
C HIS A 106 -9.98 -0.46 -2.70
N ILE A 107 -11.28 -0.70 -2.86
CA ILE A 107 -12.31 -0.28 -1.91
C ILE A 107 -12.95 -1.55 -1.37
N LYS A 108 -12.71 -1.81 -0.08
CA LYS A 108 -13.31 -2.94 0.64
C LYS A 108 -14.55 -2.46 1.36
N ASN A 109 -15.70 -3.07 1.07
CA ASN A 109 -16.88 -2.88 1.90
C ASN A 109 -16.70 -3.68 3.20
N ILE A 110 -16.74 -3.02 4.35
CA ILE A 110 -16.48 -3.65 5.65
C ILE A 110 -17.75 -4.25 6.25
N ILE A 111 -18.95 -3.78 5.87
CA ILE A 111 -20.20 -4.15 6.55
C ILE A 111 -21.30 -4.49 5.54
N LYS A 112 -21.69 -5.78 5.49
CA LYS A 112 -22.89 -6.23 4.74
C LYS A 112 -24.19 -6.21 5.57
N ASN A 113 -24.15 -5.90 6.87
CA ASN A 113 -25.24 -6.29 7.78
C ASN A 113 -25.68 -5.28 8.87
N LEU A 114 -25.47 -3.98 8.70
CA LEU A 114 -26.10 -2.97 9.57
C LEU A 114 -26.84 -1.95 8.72
N LYS A 115 -28.12 -1.73 9.03
CA LYS A 115 -29.06 -0.81 8.36
C LYS A 115 -28.68 0.67 8.44
N VAL A 116 -27.41 1.02 8.66
CA VAL A 116 -26.95 2.39 8.84
C VAL A 116 -25.56 2.53 8.24
N THR A 117 -25.48 3.18 7.07
CA THR A 117 -24.25 3.61 6.35
C THR A 117 -23.24 2.51 6.02
N ASP A 118 -23.09 2.21 4.73
CA ASP A 118 -21.97 1.40 4.22
C ASP A 118 -20.64 2.04 4.64
N VAL A 119 -19.86 1.34 5.48
CA VAL A 119 -18.50 1.74 5.84
C VAL A 119 -17.54 1.09 4.85
N TYR A 120 -16.90 1.92 4.03
CA TYR A 120 -15.90 1.49 3.06
C TYR A 120 -14.50 1.81 3.57
N ASP A 121 -13.61 0.81 3.58
CA ASP A 121 -12.17 1.01 3.71
C ASP A 121 -11.56 1.15 2.32
N ALA A 122 -10.84 2.23 2.08
CA ALA A 122 -10.13 2.46 0.82
C ALA A 122 -8.61 2.43 1.05
N PHE A 123 -7.90 1.66 0.23
CA PHE A 123 -6.44 1.60 0.25
C PHE A 123 -5.87 1.47 -1.15
N VAL A 124 -4.66 1.98 -1.34
CA VAL A 124 -3.95 1.92 -2.61
C VAL A 124 -2.81 0.91 -2.52
N PHE A 125 -2.88 -0.11 -3.36
CA PHE A 125 -1.75 -1.00 -3.61
C PHE A 125 -0.74 -0.31 -4.50
N LEU A 126 0.42 -0.04 -3.93
CA LEU A 126 1.46 0.74 -4.56
C LEU A 126 2.15 -0.05 -5.66
N LYS A 127 2.37 0.59 -6.81
CA LYS A 127 3.12 0.04 -7.94
C LYS A 127 4.38 0.83 -8.24
N LYS A 128 4.39 2.12 -7.95
CA LYS A 128 5.55 3.00 -8.10
C LYS A 128 5.44 4.21 -7.18
N ILE A 129 6.59 4.72 -6.76
CA ILE A 129 6.72 5.92 -5.93
C ILE A 129 8.00 6.66 -6.30
N SER A 130 7.97 7.99 -6.23
CA SER A 130 9.11 8.85 -6.46
C SER A 130 9.07 10.05 -5.51
N LEU A 131 10.23 10.39 -4.95
CA LEU A 131 10.41 11.63 -4.20
C LEU A 131 10.23 12.84 -5.13
N LEU A 132 9.58 13.87 -4.60
CA LEU A 132 9.45 15.16 -5.25
C LEU A 132 10.51 16.13 -4.71
N PRO A 133 10.89 17.14 -5.52
CA PRO A 133 11.75 18.23 -5.07
C PRO A 133 11.21 18.90 -3.79
N SER A 134 12.11 19.39 -2.95
CA SER A 134 11.75 20.01 -1.67
C SER A 134 10.90 21.28 -1.84
N ASP A 135 11.07 21.99 -2.95
CA ASP A 135 10.35 23.19 -3.38
C ASP A 135 9.00 22.89 -4.03
N PHE A 136 8.68 21.62 -4.30
CA PHE A 136 7.39 21.25 -4.87
C PHE A 136 6.22 21.63 -3.94
N ASN A 137 5.23 22.33 -4.47
CA ASN A 137 4.03 22.70 -3.71
C ASN A 137 2.87 21.75 -4.01
N ILE A 138 2.36 21.10 -2.97
CA ILE A 138 1.27 20.11 -3.05
C ILE A 138 -0.11 20.81 -3.13
N SER A 139 -0.20 22.10 -2.79
CA SER A 139 -1.46 22.84 -2.63
C SER A 139 -1.94 23.59 -3.89
N LYS A 140 -1.46 23.25 -5.09
CA LYS A 140 -1.86 23.92 -6.34
C LYS A 140 -2.51 22.96 -7.31
#